data_AF-A0A7Y0PFD1-F1
#
_entry.id   AF-A0A7Y0PFD1-F1
#
_cell.length_a   1.000
_cell.length_b   1.000
_cell.length_c   1.000
_cell.angle_alpha   90.00
_cell.angle_beta   90.00
_cell.angle_gamma   90.00
#
_symmetry.space_group_name_H-M   'P 1'
#
loop_
_entity.id
_entity.type
_entity.pdbx_description
1 polymer ?
#
loop_
_entity_poly.entity_id
_entity_poly.type
_entity_poly.pdbx_seq_one_letter_code
_entity_poly.pdbx_strand_id
1 'polypeptide(L)'
;MDEAESLAAWLQALTFADLTTDQAQAQVIDAVVAWGRHEGWRVYRRAPSVVPLPPPLTGNSVVDVGIARDGQPIVVEVDRLDRQRTVDKLLAEAAAGRIAIWVRWGAGPFVPPPLPVHLVTRAASRSRGTWHTDAELPAPRHSETPIDAADPEELPWS
;
A
#
# COMPACT_ATOMS: atom_id res chain seq x y z
N MET A 1 -19.46 6.40 0.11
CA MET A 1 -18.00 6.34 0.30
C MET A 1 -17.42 6.17 -1.08
N ASP A 2 -16.47 7.03 -1.46
CA ASP A 2 -15.75 6.91 -2.73
C ASP A 2 -14.98 5.57 -2.76
N GLU A 3 -14.74 4.98 -3.94
CA GLU A 3 -14.05 3.69 -4.04
C GLU A 3 -12.63 3.76 -3.46
N ALA A 4 -11.94 4.90 -3.64
CA ALA A 4 -10.63 5.14 -3.04
C ALA A 4 -10.69 5.24 -1.51
N GLU A 5 -11.73 5.87 -0.96
CA GLU A 5 -11.94 5.95 0.50
C GLU A 5 -12.25 4.58 1.11
N SER A 6 -13.08 3.76 0.46
CA SER A 6 -13.39 2.40 0.91
C SER A 6 -12.14 1.52 0.90
N LEU A 7 -11.34 1.58 -0.17
CA LEU A 7 -10.09 0.86 -0.24
C LEU A 7 -9.08 1.36 0.81
N ALA A 8 -9.03 2.67 1.07
CA ALA A 8 -8.18 3.22 2.12
C ALA A 8 -8.56 2.65 3.50
N ALA A 9 -9.84 2.68 3.86
CA ALA A 9 -10.31 2.10 5.12
C ALA A 9 -9.97 0.61 5.25
N TRP A 10 -10.15 -0.16 4.16
CA TRP A 10 -9.79 -1.56 4.11
C TRP A 10 -8.28 -1.80 4.32
N LEU A 11 -7.43 -1.06 3.61
CA LEU A 11 -5.98 -1.19 3.71
C LEU A 11 -5.44 -0.70 5.05
N GLN A 12 -6.12 0.21 5.75
CA GLN A 12 -5.71 0.60 7.10
C GLN A 12 -5.82 -0.55 8.12
N ALA A 13 -6.72 -1.50 7.90
CA ALA A 13 -6.83 -2.71 8.72
C ALA A 13 -5.79 -3.79 8.36
N LEU A 14 -5.07 -3.66 7.24
CA LEU A 14 -4.08 -4.65 6.81
C LEU A 14 -2.83 -4.58 7.70
N THR A 15 -2.58 -5.61 8.50
CA THR A 15 -1.34 -5.73 9.28
C THR A 15 -0.42 -6.80 8.70
N PHE A 16 0.89 -6.53 8.65
CA PHE A 16 1.90 -7.56 8.43
C PHE A 16 3.20 -7.20 9.16
N ALA A 17 4.03 -8.20 9.43
CA ALA A 17 5.35 -8.05 10.03
C ALA A 17 6.32 -9.06 9.42
N ASP A 18 7.61 -8.75 9.51
CA ASP A 18 8.72 -9.62 9.11
C ASP A 18 8.68 -10.12 7.65
N LEU A 19 8.08 -9.32 6.76
CA LEU A 19 8.00 -9.66 5.33
C LEU A 19 9.17 -9.08 4.55
N THR A 20 9.68 -9.83 3.57
CA THR A 20 10.54 -9.26 2.53
C THR A 20 9.74 -8.26 1.67
N THR A 21 10.43 -7.43 0.88
CA THR A 21 9.75 -6.46 0.00
C THR A 21 8.74 -7.12 -0.93
N ASP A 22 9.06 -8.27 -1.51
CA ASP A 22 8.19 -8.96 -2.46
C ASP A 22 6.99 -9.60 -1.77
N GLN A 23 7.18 -10.14 -0.56
CA GLN A 23 6.09 -10.67 0.26
C GLN A 23 5.14 -9.56 0.71
N ALA A 24 5.66 -8.42 1.15
CA ALA A 24 4.83 -7.28 1.53
C ALA A 24 4.06 -6.69 0.33
N GLN A 25 4.72 -6.55 -0.83
CA GLN A 25 4.06 -6.16 -2.09
C GLN A 25 2.90 -7.12 -2.43
N ALA A 26 3.16 -8.43 -2.38
CA ALA A 26 2.15 -9.45 -2.65
C ALA A 26 0.99 -9.38 -1.65
N GLN A 27 1.29 -9.17 -0.36
CA GLN A 27 0.27 -9.04 0.69
C GLN A 27 -0.64 -7.82 0.47
N VAL A 28 -0.10 -6.68 0.03
CA VAL A 28 -0.89 -5.49 -0.29
C VAL A 28 -1.78 -5.75 -1.52
N ILE A 29 -1.25 -6.38 -2.57
CA ILE A 29 -2.05 -6.78 -3.75
C ILE A 29 -3.16 -7.76 -3.36
N ASP A 30 -2.86 -8.75 -2.53
CA ASP A 30 -3.83 -9.72 -2.03
C ASP A 30 -4.96 -9.03 -1.24
N ALA A 31 -4.64 -8.01 -0.44
CA ALA A 31 -5.62 -7.21 0.28
C ALA A 31 -6.52 -6.39 -0.65
N VAL A 32 -5.97 -5.77 -1.71
CA VAL A 32 -6.77 -5.08 -2.74
C VAL A 32 -7.72 -6.04 -3.44
N VAL A 33 -7.24 -7.25 -3.75
CA VAL A 33 -8.07 -8.29 -4.37
C VAL A 33 -9.17 -8.76 -3.41
N ALA A 34 -8.87 -8.92 -2.13
CA ALA A 34 -9.83 -9.29 -1.11
C ALA A 34 -10.92 -8.22 -0.93
N TRP A 35 -10.54 -6.93 -0.94
CA TRP A 35 -11.47 -5.81 -0.91
C TRP A 35 -12.45 -5.87 -2.08
N GLY A 36 -11.97 -5.93 -3.32
CA GLY A 36 -12.87 -5.97 -4.48
C GLY A 36 -13.80 -7.19 -4.48
N ARG A 37 -13.35 -8.33 -3.95
CA ARG A 37 -14.19 -9.52 -3.78
C ARG A 37 -15.21 -9.35 -2.65
N HIS A 38 -14.85 -8.67 -1.56
CA HIS A 38 -15.73 -8.36 -0.45
C HIS A 38 -16.91 -7.48 -0.90
N GLU A 39 -16.65 -6.51 -1.78
CA GLU A 39 -17.67 -5.68 -2.44
C GLU A 39 -18.52 -6.46 -3.47
N GLY A 40 -18.25 -7.75 -3.69
CA GLY A 40 -18.98 -8.60 -4.63
C GLY A 40 -18.58 -8.41 -6.10
N TRP A 41 -17.48 -7.71 -6.38
CA TRP A 41 -17.05 -7.42 -7.75
C TRP A 41 -16.16 -8.51 -8.36
N ARG A 42 -16.06 -8.50 -9.68
CA ARG A 42 -15.20 -9.43 -10.41
C ARG A 42 -13.79 -8.87 -10.51
N VAL A 43 -12.86 -9.52 -9.82
CA VAL A 43 -11.47 -9.05 -9.70
C VAL A 43 -10.51 -9.91 -10.54
N TYR A 44 -9.60 -9.24 -11.24
CA TYR A 44 -8.55 -9.84 -12.06
C TYR A 44 -7.18 -9.34 -11.58
N ARG A 45 -6.26 -10.27 -11.30
CA ARG A 45 -4.84 -9.93 -11.13
C ARG A 45 -4.20 -9.77 -12.50
N ARG A 46 -3.21 -8.87 -12.60
CA ARG A 46 -2.43 -8.64 -13.83
C ARG A 46 -3.33 -8.40 -15.05
N ALA A 47 -4.31 -7.50 -14.90
CA ALA A 47 -5.28 -7.22 -15.95
C ALA A 47 -4.64 -6.42 -17.10
N PRO A 48 -5.09 -6.58 -18.36
CA PRO A 48 -4.58 -5.78 -19.47
C PRO A 48 -4.83 -4.28 -19.25
N SER A 49 -3.76 -3.51 -19.42
CA SER A 49 -3.81 -2.04 -19.46
C SER A 49 -4.28 -1.55 -20.83
N VAL A 50 -4.72 -0.30 -20.91
CA VAL A 50 -4.92 0.42 -22.18
C VAL A 50 -3.59 0.91 -22.79
N VAL A 51 -2.51 0.90 -22.01
CA VAL A 51 -1.19 1.38 -22.46
C VAL A 51 -0.47 0.28 -23.24
N PRO A 52 -0.08 0.53 -24.50
CA PRO A 52 0.66 -0.45 -25.31
C PRO A 52 2.06 -0.67 -24.74
N LEU A 53 2.62 -1.87 -24.99
CA LEU A 53 4.03 -2.11 -24.72
C LEU A 53 4.91 -1.29 -25.67
N PRO A 54 6.09 -0.84 -25.22
CA PRO A 54 7.00 -0.12 -26.09
C PRO A 54 7.58 -1.06 -27.16
N PRO A 55 7.89 -0.56 -28.38
CA PRO A 55 8.59 -1.34 -29.38
C PRO A 55 9.90 -1.95 -28.86
N PRO A 56 10.31 -3.16 -29.30
CA PRO A 56 9.66 -4.00 -30.33
C PRO A 56 8.57 -4.94 -29.78
N LEU A 57 8.19 -4.80 -28.51
CA LEU A 57 7.19 -5.65 -27.89
C LEU A 57 5.80 -5.32 -28.44
N THR A 58 4.92 -6.32 -28.52
CA THR A 58 3.55 -6.19 -29.03
C THR A 58 2.52 -6.48 -27.93
N GLY A 59 1.33 -5.88 -28.05
CA GLY A 59 0.26 -5.99 -27.06
C GLY A 59 0.28 -4.86 -26.04
N ASN A 60 -0.44 -5.06 -24.94
CA ASN A 60 -0.59 -4.05 -23.89
C ASN A 60 0.21 -4.41 -22.65
N SER A 61 0.62 -3.39 -21.91
CA SER A 61 1.12 -3.55 -20.55
C SER A 61 0.02 -4.09 -19.63
N VAL A 62 0.36 -4.38 -18.38
CA VAL A 62 -0.61 -4.88 -17.39
C VAL A 62 -0.72 -3.93 -16.21
N VAL A 63 -1.89 -3.92 -15.59
CA VAL A 63 -2.11 -3.37 -14.26
C VAL A 63 -2.14 -4.44 -13.19
N ASP A 64 -1.71 -4.15 -11.97
CA ASP A 64 -1.65 -5.15 -10.89
C ASP A 64 -3.02 -5.77 -10.59
N VAL A 65 -4.06 -4.93 -10.52
CA VAL A 65 -5.44 -5.37 -10.32
C VAL A 65 -6.39 -4.60 -11.23
N GLY A 66 -7.27 -5.32 -11.92
CA GLY A 66 -8.45 -4.77 -12.59
C GLY A 66 -9.73 -5.30 -11.96
N ILE A 67 -10.73 -4.45 -11.80
CA ILE A 67 -12.01 -4.78 -11.17
C ILE A 67 -13.15 -4.39 -12.10
N ALA A 68 -13.95 -5.39 -12.49
CA ALA A 68 -15.18 -5.21 -13.23
C ALA A 68 -16.38 -5.20 -12.27
N ARG A 69 -17.25 -4.21 -12.43
CA ARG A 69 -18.44 -3.96 -11.61
C ARG A 69 -19.49 -3.23 -12.44
N ASP A 70 -20.70 -3.11 -11.91
CA ASP A 70 -21.71 -2.22 -12.48
C ASP A 70 -21.25 -0.77 -12.32
N GLY A 71 -21.13 -0.04 -13.44
CA GLY A 71 -20.56 1.32 -13.48
C GLY A 71 -19.12 1.37 -14.02
N GLN A 72 -18.34 2.37 -13.60
CA GLN A 72 -16.97 2.55 -14.08
C GLN A 72 -16.04 1.45 -13.54
N PRO A 73 -15.30 0.71 -14.40
CA PRO A 73 -14.29 -0.23 -13.94
C PRO A 73 -13.19 0.46 -13.14
N ILE A 74 -12.57 -0.28 -12.21
CA ILE A 74 -11.46 0.22 -11.38
C ILE A 74 -10.17 -0.48 -11.82
N VAL A 75 -9.08 0.27 -11.86
CA VAL A 75 -7.72 -0.27 -12.01
C VAL A 75 -6.86 0.20 -10.85
N VAL A 76 -6.01 -0.69 -10.36
CA VAL A 76 -5.14 -0.44 -9.22
C VAL A 76 -3.72 -0.83 -9.56
N GLU A 77 -2.79 0.07 -9.27
CA GLU A 77 -1.36 -0.19 -9.21
C GLU A 77 -0.88 -0.15 -7.77
N VAL A 78 0.01 -1.07 -7.40
CA VAL A 78 0.59 -1.13 -6.07
C VAL A 78 2.10 -0.90 -6.17
N ASP A 79 2.58 0.20 -5.62
CA ASP A 79 4.00 0.53 -5.64
C ASP A 79 4.51 0.99 -4.28
N ARG A 80 5.78 0.65 -4.02
CA ARG A 80 6.55 1.26 -2.93
C ARG A 80 7.28 2.55 -3.36
N LEU A 81 7.71 2.63 -4.62
CA LEU A 81 8.50 3.76 -5.15
C LEU A 81 7.67 4.71 -5.99
N ASP A 82 7.97 6.00 -5.92
CA ASP A 82 7.30 7.02 -6.72
C ASP A 82 7.82 6.90 -8.16
N ARG A 83 6.98 6.35 -9.05
CA ARG A 83 7.36 6.00 -10.42
C ARG A 83 6.47 6.75 -11.39
N GLN A 84 7.05 7.72 -12.11
CA GLN A 84 6.35 8.48 -13.14
C GLN A 84 5.67 7.57 -14.17
N ARG A 85 6.32 6.47 -14.58
CA ARG A 85 5.73 5.49 -15.49
C ARG A 85 4.41 4.89 -14.98
N THR A 86 4.27 4.67 -13.67
CA THR A 86 3.02 4.19 -13.08
C THR A 86 1.95 5.27 -13.16
N VAL A 87 2.31 6.52 -12.84
CA VAL A 87 1.41 7.68 -12.93
C VAL A 87 0.90 7.87 -14.37
N ASP A 88 1.79 7.85 -15.36
CA ASP A 88 1.42 7.99 -16.77
C ASP A 88 0.46 6.88 -17.22
N LYS A 89 0.70 5.65 -16.75
CA LYS A 89 -0.18 4.51 -17.01
C LYS A 89 -1.57 4.74 -16.41
N LEU A 90 -1.64 5.14 -15.14
CA LEU A 90 -2.90 5.40 -14.46
C LEU A 90 -3.67 6.60 -15.05
N LEU A 91 -2.97 7.64 -15.50
CA LEU A 91 -3.60 8.76 -16.23
C LEU A 91 -4.22 8.30 -17.55
N ALA A 92 -3.55 7.42 -18.29
CA ALA A 92 -4.11 6.84 -19.52
C ALA A 92 -5.34 5.97 -19.24
N GLU A 93 -5.35 5.20 -18.15
CA GLU A 93 -6.50 4.41 -17.72
C GLU A 93 -7.69 5.30 -17.34
N ALA A 94 -7.43 6.40 -16.63
CA ALA A 94 -8.46 7.36 -16.27
C ALA A 94 -9.02 8.08 -17.50
N ALA A 95 -8.17 8.45 -18.45
CA ALA A 95 -8.60 8.99 -19.74
C ALA A 95 -9.47 8.00 -20.55
N ALA A 96 -9.28 6.69 -20.34
CA ALA A 96 -10.13 5.64 -20.89
C ALA A 96 -11.43 5.40 -20.09
N GLY A 97 -11.74 6.26 -19.12
CA GLY A 97 -13.00 6.24 -18.35
C GLY A 97 -13.02 5.27 -17.17
N ARG A 98 -11.86 4.77 -16.73
CA ARG A 98 -11.74 3.91 -15.54
C ARG A 98 -11.43 4.74 -14.30
N ILE A 99 -11.80 4.24 -13.12
CA ILE A 99 -11.32 4.81 -11.85
C ILE A 99 -9.90 4.29 -11.64
N ALA A 100 -8.92 5.19 -11.65
CA ALA A 100 -7.51 4.84 -11.53
C ALA A 100 -7.03 5.11 -10.10
N ILE A 101 -6.63 4.06 -9.39
CA ILE A 101 -6.15 4.15 -8.01
C ILE A 101 -4.68 3.74 -7.95
N TRP A 102 -3.86 4.59 -7.34
CA TRP A 102 -2.49 4.26 -7.00
C TRP A 102 -2.38 3.93 -5.50
N VAL A 103 -2.11 2.67 -5.19
CA VAL A 103 -1.80 2.25 -3.83
C VAL A 103 -0.30 2.39 -3.60
N ARG A 104 0.07 3.28 -2.67
CA ARG A 104 1.45 3.50 -2.23
C ARG A 104 1.65 2.85 -0.87
N TRP A 105 2.73 2.09 -0.67
CA TRP A 105 3.06 1.54 0.64
C TRP A 105 4.52 1.74 1.02
N GLY A 106 4.83 1.67 2.32
CA GLY A 106 6.18 1.87 2.86
C GLY A 106 6.29 3.08 3.78
N ALA A 107 7.51 3.60 3.98
CA ALA A 107 7.80 4.59 5.03
C ALA A 107 7.34 6.03 4.70
N GLY A 108 6.82 6.27 3.49
CA GLY A 108 6.55 7.62 3.00
C GLY A 108 7.82 8.46 2.77
N PRO A 109 7.68 9.76 2.44
CA PRO A 109 6.42 10.46 2.20
C PRO A 109 5.71 9.97 0.93
N PHE A 110 4.39 10.15 0.87
CA PHE A 110 3.57 9.78 -0.29
C PHE A 110 3.07 11.05 -0.99
N VAL A 111 3.76 11.43 -2.07
CA VAL A 111 3.36 12.59 -2.88
C VAL A 111 2.09 12.25 -3.67
N PRO A 112 1.03 13.07 -3.59
CA PRO A 112 -0.17 12.87 -4.40
C PRO A 112 0.14 12.93 -5.91
N PRO A 113 -0.37 11.98 -6.71
CA PRO A 113 -0.28 12.06 -8.17
C PRO A 113 -1.23 13.16 -8.70
N PRO A 114 -1.06 13.58 -9.96
CA PRO A 114 -2.03 14.44 -10.62
C PRO A 114 -3.43 13.82 -10.66
N LEU A 115 -4.47 14.64 -10.52
CA LEU A 115 -5.84 14.23 -10.77
C LEU A 115 -6.01 13.81 -12.24
N PRO A 116 -6.89 12.85 -12.55
CA PRO A 116 -7.85 12.19 -11.64
C PRO A 116 -7.33 10.88 -11.00
N VAL A 117 -6.02 10.66 -10.87
CA VAL A 117 -5.52 9.46 -10.19
C VAL A 117 -5.72 9.59 -8.67
N HIS A 118 -6.40 8.63 -8.07
CA HIS A 118 -6.64 8.61 -6.62
C HIS A 118 -5.45 7.97 -5.90
N LEU A 119 -4.95 8.61 -4.85
CA LEU A 119 -3.90 8.05 -4.00
C LEU A 119 -4.51 7.34 -2.78
N VAL A 120 -4.13 6.08 -2.58
CA VAL A 120 -4.40 5.34 -1.34
C VAL A 120 -3.07 4.90 -0.73
N THR A 121 -2.91 5.02 0.57
CA THR A 121 -1.62 4.75 1.23
C THR A 121 -1.74 3.64 2.27
N ARG A 122 -0.65 2.87 2.45
CA ARG A 122 -0.45 1.99 3.59
C ARG A 122 0.96 2.14 4.15
N ALA A 123 1.05 2.83 5.29
CA ALA A 123 2.34 3.08 5.95
C ALA A 123 2.96 1.78 6.49
N ALA A 124 4.26 1.64 6.27
CA ALA A 124 5.04 0.50 6.74
C ALA A 124 6.52 0.89 6.91
N SER A 125 7.12 0.43 7.99
CA SER A 125 8.53 0.66 8.30
C SER A 125 9.39 -0.54 7.96
N ARG A 126 10.67 -0.29 7.70
CA ARG A 126 11.66 -1.34 7.42
C ARG A 126 12.68 -1.42 8.55
N SER A 127 12.82 -2.61 9.14
CA SER A 127 13.82 -2.90 10.16
C SER A 127 14.50 -4.22 9.85
N ARG A 128 15.83 -4.29 10.04
CA ARG A 128 16.63 -5.52 9.80
C ARG A 128 16.36 -6.20 8.45
N GLY A 129 16.04 -5.41 7.42
CA GLY A 129 15.80 -5.89 6.07
C GLY A 129 14.35 -6.31 5.77
N THR A 130 13.49 -6.47 6.78
CA THR A 130 12.08 -6.84 6.65
C THR A 130 11.14 -5.65 6.88
N TRP A 131 9.92 -5.78 6.39
CA TRP A 131 8.86 -4.78 6.47
C TRP A 131 7.80 -5.17 7.49
N HIS A 132 7.29 -4.16 8.18
CA HIS A 132 6.15 -4.26 9.07
C HIS A 132 5.25 -3.05 8.84
N THR A 133 3.94 -3.25 8.88
CA THR A 133 2.99 -2.14 8.84
C THR A 133 3.14 -1.30 10.09
N ASP A 134 3.07 0.02 9.93
CA ASP A 134 3.03 0.90 11.09
C ASP A 134 1.70 0.66 11.79
N ALA A 135 1.77 0.17 13.03
CA ALA A 135 0.61 0.14 13.89
C ALA A 135 0.55 1.48 14.62
N GLU A 136 -0.62 2.12 14.64
CA GLU A 136 -0.93 3.10 15.68
C GLU A 136 -1.07 2.35 17.01
N LEU A 137 0.03 1.82 17.53
CA LEU A 137 0.09 1.37 18.90
C LEU A 137 0.21 2.64 19.75
N PRO A 138 -0.72 2.89 20.69
CA PRO A 138 -0.48 3.88 21.72
C PRO A 138 0.88 3.60 22.36
N ALA A 139 1.64 4.65 22.69
CA ALA A 139 2.91 4.49 23.37
C ALA A 139 2.75 3.48 24.52
N PRO A 140 3.70 2.52 24.69
CA PRO A 140 3.61 1.56 25.78
C PRO A 140 3.34 2.32 27.07
N ARG A 141 2.34 1.87 27.85
CA ARG A 141 2.15 2.42 29.20
C ARG A 141 3.38 2.03 30.00
N HIS A 142 4.34 2.96 30.11
CA HIS A 142 5.39 2.84 31.10
C HIS A 142 4.68 2.76 32.45
N SER A 143 4.88 1.65 33.16
CA SER A 143 4.48 1.61 34.56
C SER A 143 5.32 2.67 35.25
N GLU A 144 4.67 3.71 35.78
CA GLU A 144 5.27 4.61 36.75
C GLU A 144 5.51 3.80 38.03
N THR A 145 6.48 2.90 37.98
CA THR A 145 7.07 2.36 39.20
C THR A 145 7.99 3.47 39.67
N PRO A 146 7.74 4.10 40.83
CA PRO A 146 8.71 4.99 41.41
C PRO A 146 10.02 4.22 41.50
N ILE A 147 11.05 4.75 40.87
CA ILE A 147 12.41 4.34 41.20
C ILE A 147 12.59 4.87 42.62
N ASP A 148 12.37 4.01 43.62
CA ASP A 148 12.86 4.30 44.96
C ASP A 148 14.34 4.60 44.81
N ALA A 149 14.77 5.70 45.42
CA ALA A 149 16.16 6.11 45.43
C ALA A 149 16.99 4.94 45.96
N ALA A 150 17.64 4.20 45.05
CA ALA A 150 18.66 3.25 45.42
C ALA A 150 19.80 4.07 46.01
N ASP A 151 20.10 3.82 47.28
CA ASP A 151 21.35 4.29 47.87
C ASP A 151 22.49 3.77 47.00
N PRO A 152 23.43 4.64 46.56
CA PRO A 152 24.55 4.22 45.74
C PRO A 152 25.41 3.26 46.57
N GLU A 153 25.31 1.97 46.28
CA GLU A 153 26.25 0.97 46.81
C GLU A 153 27.56 1.13 46.04
N GLU A 154 28.58 1.69 46.70
CA GLU A 154 29.93 1.78 46.16
C GLU A 154 30.47 0.38 45.92
N LEU A 155 30.74 0.05 44.64
CA LEU A 155 31.43 -1.19 44.31
C LEU A 155 32.90 -1.09 44.76
N PRO A 156 33.42 -2.09 45.51
CA PRO A 156 34.81 -2.11 45.90
C PRO A 156 35.69 -2.28 44.65
N TRP A 157 36.67 -1.40 44.54
CA TRP A 157 37.69 -1.48 43.51
C TRP A 157 38.58 -2.69 43.78
N SER A 158 38.76 -3.55 42.77
CA SER A 158 39.79 -4.59 42.73
C SER A 158 40.43 -4.61 41.35
#